data_AF-A0AA95IWY0-F1
#
_entry.id   AF-A0AA95IWY0-F1
#
_cell.length_a   1.000
_cell.length_b   1.000
_cell.length_c   1.000
_cell.angle_alpha   90.00
_cell.angle_beta   90.00
_cell.angle_gamma   90.00
#
_symmetry.space_group_name_H-M   'P 1'
#
loop_
_entity.id
_entity.type
_entity.pdbx_description
1 polymer ?
#
loop_
_entity_poly.entity_id
_entity_poly.type
_entity_poly.pdbx_seq_one_letter_code
_entity_poly.pdbx_strand_id
1 'polypeptide(L)'
;MKRIIVIPIFLMLVACGEPPQNQPAQQTTVEATPVNSNADLDKPINQPSKVIPKNKDYNKVVDIAKRSDAPQFYDKWGKATIDRSNKLIKKAARKAEESPDCDSVEWVAMSDNMSKPDEIVWYADCTNGNRRYVSEKSL
;
A
#
# COMPACT_ATOMS: atom_id res chain seq x y z
N MET A 1 -47.97 -36.14 33.70
CA MET A 1 -48.72 -35.67 32.51
C MET A 1 -47.85 -34.64 31.79
N LYS A 2 -47.44 -34.95 30.55
CA LYS A 2 -46.42 -34.23 29.77
C LYS A 2 -47.13 -33.72 28.52
N ARG A 3 -47.17 -32.40 28.29
CA ARG A 3 -47.74 -31.83 27.06
C ARG A 3 -46.59 -31.35 26.20
N ILE A 4 -46.34 -32.10 25.14
CA ILE A 4 -45.36 -31.84 24.09
C ILE A 4 -46.05 -30.95 23.07
N ILE A 5 -45.52 -29.76 22.82
CA ILE A 5 -45.95 -28.89 21.72
C ILE A 5 -44.98 -29.14 20.57
N VAL A 6 -45.51 -29.74 19.51
CA VAL A 6 -44.80 -30.04 18.26
C VAL A 6 -44.96 -28.82 17.35
N ILE A 7 -43.88 -28.12 17.05
CA ILE A 7 -43.87 -27.05 16.04
C ILE A 7 -43.42 -27.67 14.71
N PRO A 8 -44.21 -27.56 13.64
CA PRO A 8 -43.86 -28.12 12.35
C PRO A 8 -42.76 -27.28 11.69
N ILE A 9 -41.65 -27.94 11.41
CA ILE A 9 -40.53 -27.44 10.62
C ILE A 9 -40.99 -27.38 9.16
N PHE A 10 -41.19 -26.17 8.64
CA PHE A 10 -41.44 -25.95 7.22
C PHE A 10 -40.09 -25.82 6.49
N LEU A 11 -39.67 -26.93 5.87
CA LEU A 11 -38.56 -26.97 4.91
C LEU A 11 -38.92 -26.10 3.69
N MET A 12 -38.20 -25.01 3.48
CA MET A 12 -38.09 -24.38 2.16
C MET A 12 -36.84 -24.91 1.45
N LEU A 13 -37.08 -25.72 0.43
CA LEU A 13 -36.14 -26.07 -0.62
C LEU A 13 -35.87 -24.82 -1.47
N VAL A 14 -34.66 -24.28 -1.40
CA VAL A 14 -34.11 -23.37 -2.42
C VAL A 14 -32.98 -24.09 -3.12
N ALA A 15 -33.07 -24.07 -4.45
CA ALA A 15 -32.34 -24.88 -5.39
C ALA A 15 -30.86 -24.49 -5.55
N CYS A 16 -30.08 -25.52 -5.85
CA CYS A 16 -28.87 -25.59 -6.67
C CYS A 16 -27.88 -24.41 -6.63
N GLY A 17 -26.79 -24.63 -5.91
CA GLY A 17 -25.51 -23.97 -6.10
C GLY A 17 -24.41 -24.84 -5.50
N GLU A 18 -23.97 -25.86 -6.24
CA GLU A 18 -22.82 -26.68 -5.85
C GLU A 18 -21.57 -25.80 -5.79
N PRO A 19 -20.86 -25.74 -4.65
CA PRO A 19 -19.54 -25.14 -4.59
C PRO A 19 -18.52 -26.09 -5.25
N PRO A 20 -17.69 -25.64 -6.20
CA PRO A 20 -16.74 -26.54 -6.84
C PRO A 20 -15.70 -27.04 -5.83
N GLN A 21 -15.68 -28.37 -5.63
CA GLN A 21 -14.61 -29.09 -4.96
C GLN A 21 -13.49 -29.45 -5.95
N ASN A 22 -12.24 -29.18 -5.53
CA ASN A 22 -10.96 -29.84 -5.83
C ASN A 22 -10.75 -30.56 -7.18
N GLN A 23 -9.65 -30.25 -7.89
CA GLN A 23 -8.47 -31.14 -8.01
C GLN A 23 -7.34 -30.59 -8.93
N PRO A 24 -6.09 -31.08 -8.77
CA PRO A 24 -4.89 -30.62 -9.48
C PRO A 24 -4.54 -31.41 -10.75
N ALA A 25 -3.74 -30.77 -11.61
CA ALA A 25 -2.86 -31.28 -12.67
C ALA A 25 -3.47 -31.98 -13.91
N GLN A 26 -3.16 -31.43 -15.09
CA GLN A 26 -2.61 -32.20 -16.22
C GLN A 26 -1.89 -31.30 -17.22
N GLN A 27 -0.62 -31.67 -17.48
CA GLN A 27 0.26 -31.16 -18.51
C GLN A 27 -0.28 -31.52 -19.91
N THR A 28 -0.20 -30.59 -20.85
CA THR A 28 -0.10 -30.93 -22.27
C THR A 28 1.32 -30.64 -22.72
N THR A 29 2.07 -31.71 -22.94
CA THR A 29 3.37 -31.72 -23.61
C THR A 29 3.15 -31.50 -25.10
N VAL A 30 3.77 -30.45 -25.66
CA VAL A 30 4.20 -30.44 -27.07
C VAL A 30 5.65 -29.94 -27.11
N GLU A 31 6.56 -30.90 -27.14
CA GLU A 31 7.99 -30.80 -27.47
C GLU A 31 8.13 -30.86 -29.01
N ALA A 32 9.05 -30.24 -29.75
CA ALA A 32 9.93 -29.08 -29.63
C ALA A 32 10.44 -28.77 -31.05
N THR A 33 10.71 -27.52 -31.40
CA THR A 33 11.80 -27.18 -32.34
C THR A 33 12.31 -25.77 -32.01
N PRO A 34 13.64 -25.52 -31.97
CA PRO A 34 14.20 -24.35 -31.32
C PRO A 34 14.31 -23.18 -32.29
N VAL A 35 13.82 -22.01 -31.89
CA VAL A 35 14.19 -20.74 -32.54
C VAL A 35 14.79 -19.83 -31.48
N ASN A 36 16.12 -19.89 -31.41
CA ASN A 36 16.93 -18.85 -30.81
C ASN A 36 16.77 -17.59 -31.69
N SER A 37 16.23 -16.53 -31.12
CA SER A 37 16.36 -15.17 -31.68
C SER A 37 16.54 -14.21 -30.52
N ASN A 38 17.80 -14.06 -30.12
CA ASN A 38 18.27 -12.81 -29.56
C ASN A 38 18.15 -11.77 -30.67
N ALA A 39 17.15 -10.90 -30.59
CA ALA A 39 17.16 -9.59 -31.22
C ALA A 39 16.13 -8.69 -30.52
N ASP A 40 16.66 -7.72 -29.78
CA ASP A 40 16.10 -6.39 -29.57
C ASP A 40 14.69 -6.26 -28.99
N LEU A 41 14.60 -6.11 -27.67
CA LEU A 41 14.13 -4.85 -27.07
C LEU A 41 14.87 -4.58 -25.76
N ASP A 42 16.20 -4.54 -25.84
CA ASP A 42 17.00 -3.74 -24.92
C ASP A 42 16.86 -2.27 -25.35
N LYS A 43 15.87 -1.58 -24.78
CA LYS A 43 15.89 -0.12 -24.74
C LYS A 43 15.62 0.29 -23.29
N PRO A 44 16.63 0.69 -22.50
CA PRO A 44 16.35 1.58 -21.40
C PRO A 44 15.72 2.82 -22.03
N ILE A 45 14.41 2.98 -21.83
CA ILE A 45 13.74 4.22 -22.15
C ILE A 45 14.49 5.25 -21.31
N ASN A 46 15.28 6.10 -21.97
CA ASN A 46 15.75 7.37 -21.44
C ASN A 46 14.49 8.17 -21.06
N GLN A 47 13.85 7.81 -19.94
CA GLN A 47 12.93 8.69 -19.28
C GLN A 47 13.79 9.86 -18.80
N PRO A 48 13.46 11.10 -19.16
CA PRO A 48 14.17 12.24 -18.61
C PRO A 48 14.10 12.12 -17.08
N SER A 49 15.26 11.94 -16.44
CA SER A 49 15.34 11.84 -14.98
C SER A 49 14.61 13.03 -14.40
N LYS A 50 13.55 12.75 -13.63
CA LYS A 50 12.73 13.76 -12.98
C LYS A 50 13.64 14.69 -12.17
N VAL A 51 13.68 15.98 -12.55
CA VAL A 51 14.52 16.98 -11.88
C VAL A 51 13.70 17.58 -10.72
N ILE A 52 14.08 17.24 -9.49
CA ILE A 52 13.50 17.84 -8.28
C ILE A 52 14.41 18.99 -7.84
N PRO A 53 13.91 20.24 -7.74
CA PRO A 53 14.70 21.35 -7.23
C PRO A 53 15.26 21.04 -5.84
N LYS A 54 16.56 21.29 -5.64
CA LYS A 54 17.22 21.03 -4.35
C LYS A 54 16.54 21.74 -3.16
N ASN A 55 15.90 22.89 -3.43
CA ASN A 55 15.22 23.74 -2.46
C ASN A 55 13.68 23.66 -2.58
N LYS A 56 13.12 22.60 -3.18
CA LYS A 56 11.66 22.43 -3.22
C LYS A 56 11.10 22.46 -1.79
N ASP A 57 10.11 23.31 -1.57
CA ASP A 57 9.47 23.45 -0.27
C ASP A 57 8.35 22.42 -0.10
N TYR A 58 8.51 21.53 0.89
CA TYR A 58 7.52 20.53 1.25
C TYR A 58 6.60 20.94 2.41
N ASN A 59 6.75 22.14 2.98
CA ASN A 59 5.94 22.61 4.12
C ASN A 59 4.43 22.52 3.89
N LYS A 60 3.98 22.68 2.64
CA LYS A 60 2.57 22.71 2.27
C LYS A 60 1.96 21.34 2.02
N VAL A 61 2.76 20.29 1.92
CA VAL A 61 2.32 18.94 1.58
C VAL A 61 2.62 17.91 2.68
N VAL A 62 3.19 18.35 3.81
CA VAL A 62 3.45 17.48 4.96
C VAL A 62 2.43 17.71 6.06
N ASP A 63 1.82 16.63 6.52
CA ASP A 63 0.92 16.61 7.66
C ASP A 63 1.70 16.44 8.95
N ILE A 64 2.01 17.58 9.58
CA ILE A 64 2.69 17.60 10.87
C ILE A 64 1.68 17.24 11.96
N ALA A 65 1.78 16.02 12.48
CA ALA A 65 0.90 15.57 13.54
C ALA A 65 1.10 16.41 14.81
N LYS A 66 -0.01 16.89 15.39
CA LYS A 66 -0.06 17.60 16.68
C LYS A 66 -1.06 16.93 17.61
N ARG A 67 -0.80 16.94 18.92
CA ARG A 67 -1.68 16.29 19.91
C ARG A 67 -3.08 16.91 19.93
N SER A 68 -3.18 18.22 19.69
CA SER A 68 -4.46 18.92 19.59
C SER A 68 -5.36 18.40 18.46
N ASP A 69 -4.74 17.93 17.37
CA ASP A 69 -5.42 17.61 16.13
C ASP A 69 -5.69 16.09 16.04
N ALA A 70 -4.82 15.29 16.66
CA ALA A 70 -4.89 13.83 16.65
C ALA A 70 -4.53 13.20 18.01
N PRO A 71 -5.34 13.38 19.07
CA PRO A 71 -5.02 12.89 20.41
C PRO A 71 -4.86 11.37 20.46
N GLN A 72 -5.76 10.61 19.81
CA GLN A 72 -5.69 9.14 19.78
C GLN A 72 -4.42 8.63 19.07
N PHE A 73 -3.95 9.34 18.04
CA PHE A 73 -2.71 9.03 17.36
C PHE A 73 -1.50 9.25 18.27
N TYR A 74 -1.51 10.34 19.05
CA TYR A 74 -0.50 10.60 20.08
C TYR A 74 -0.53 9.59 21.22
N ASP A 75 -1.70 9.10 21.62
CA ASP A 75 -1.82 8.09 22.66
C ASP A 75 -1.29 6.73 22.17
N LYS A 76 -1.51 6.38 20.89
CA LYS A 76 -0.99 5.16 20.28
C LYS A 76 0.53 5.18 20.09
N TRP A 77 1.07 6.25 19.52
CA TRP A 77 2.48 6.28 19.08
C TRP A 77 3.43 6.93 20.09
N GLY A 78 2.90 7.72 21.01
CA GLY A 78 3.69 8.47 21.96
C GLY A 78 4.40 9.69 21.34
N LYS A 79 4.71 10.66 22.20
CA LYS A 79 5.34 11.92 21.81
C LYS A 79 6.69 11.72 21.10
N ALA A 80 7.51 10.80 21.58
CA ALA A 80 8.86 10.58 21.04
C ALA A 80 8.84 10.11 19.58
N THR A 81 7.95 9.18 19.23
CA THR A 81 7.79 8.68 17.87
C THR A 81 7.26 9.77 16.94
N ILE A 82 6.27 10.55 17.38
CA ILE A 82 5.70 11.61 16.55
C ILE A 82 6.69 12.75 16.34
N ASP A 83 7.42 13.17 17.38
CA ASP A 83 8.46 14.20 17.23
C ASP A 83 9.56 13.75 16.27
N ARG A 84 9.95 12.47 16.31
CA ARG A 84 10.90 11.88 15.35
C ARG A 84 10.31 11.88 13.93
N SER A 85 9.05 11.45 13.79
CA SER A 85 8.32 11.40 12.53
C SER A 85 8.26 12.78 11.85
N ASN A 86 7.81 13.80 12.59
CA ASN A 86 7.65 15.17 12.12
C ASN A 86 8.98 15.82 11.68
N LYS A 87 10.11 15.41 12.27
CA LYS A 87 11.45 15.89 11.84
C LYS A 87 11.87 15.31 10.49
N LEU A 88 11.41 14.11 10.17
CA LEU A 88 11.84 13.35 8.99
C LEU A 88 10.86 13.42 7.82
N ILE A 89 9.61 13.81 8.05
CA ILE A 89 8.54 13.77 7.05
C ILE A 89 8.84 14.53 5.74
N LYS A 90 9.59 15.64 5.79
CA LYS A 90 10.01 16.35 4.56
C LYS A 90 11.02 15.55 3.74
N LYS A 91 11.89 14.78 4.39
CA LYS A 91 12.79 13.86 3.70
C LYS A 91 12.00 12.73 3.06
N ALA A 92 10.97 12.23 3.74
CA ALA A 92 10.06 11.23 3.19
C ALA A 92 9.30 11.76 1.96
N ALA A 93 8.82 13.00 1.99
CA ALA A 93 8.21 13.66 0.84
C ALA A 93 9.17 13.72 -0.36
N ARG A 94 10.40 14.19 -0.14
CA ARG A 94 11.43 14.21 -1.19
C ARG A 94 11.73 12.81 -1.72
N LYS A 95 11.85 11.82 -0.83
CA LYS A 95 12.15 10.43 -1.19
C LYS A 95 11.05 9.79 -2.03
N ALA A 96 9.79 10.07 -1.70
CA ALA A 96 8.65 9.65 -2.51
C ALA A 96 8.69 10.31 -3.90
N GLU A 97 9.02 11.60 -3.95
CA GLU A 97 9.06 12.34 -5.21
C GLU A 97 10.20 11.90 -6.14
N GLU A 98 11.29 11.32 -5.61
CA GLU A 98 12.37 10.69 -6.41
C GLU A 98 11.91 9.45 -7.18
N SER A 99 10.77 8.87 -6.81
CA SER A 99 10.23 7.67 -7.45
C SER A 99 9.71 8.00 -8.86
N PRO A 100 10.04 7.20 -9.89
CA PRO A 100 9.58 7.45 -11.27
C PRO A 100 8.05 7.42 -11.45
N ASP A 101 7.33 6.73 -10.55
CA ASP A 101 5.88 6.61 -10.53
C ASP A 101 5.18 7.75 -9.77
N CYS A 102 5.90 8.67 -9.15
CA CYS A 102 5.33 9.87 -8.52
C CYS A 102 5.65 11.09 -9.39
N ASP A 103 4.67 11.91 -9.74
CA ASP A 103 4.86 13.13 -10.53
C ASP A 103 5.13 14.36 -9.65
N SER A 104 4.29 14.62 -8.66
CA SER A 104 4.54 15.57 -7.58
C SER A 104 3.84 15.07 -6.34
N VAL A 105 4.49 15.18 -5.19
CA VAL A 105 3.85 14.89 -3.91
C VAL A 105 2.85 16.01 -3.60
N GLU A 106 1.64 15.64 -3.20
CA GLU A 106 0.58 16.55 -2.76
C GLU A 106 0.24 16.42 -1.28
N TRP A 107 0.46 15.24 -0.70
CA TRP A 107 0.22 14.98 0.71
C TRP A 107 1.16 13.90 1.26
N VAL A 108 1.67 14.08 2.47
CA VAL A 108 2.50 13.11 3.18
C VAL A 108 2.12 13.10 4.64
N ALA A 109 1.84 11.92 5.17
CA ALA A 109 1.63 11.73 6.61
C ALA A 109 2.24 10.42 7.08
N MET A 110 2.42 10.29 8.39
CA MET A 110 2.83 9.03 9.00
C MET A 110 1.72 7.99 8.84
N SER A 111 2.08 6.79 8.39
CA SER A 111 1.14 5.68 8.21
C SER A 111 0.89 4.98 9.54
N ASP A 112 -0.36 5.05 10.01
CA ASP A 112 -0.80 4.37 11.23
C ASP A 112 -0.81 2.83 11.11
N ASN A 113 -0.97 2.32 9.88
CA ASN A 113 -1.12 0.89 9.59
C ASN A 113 0.19 0.24 9.15
N MET A 114 1.12 0.99 8.56
CA MET A 114 2.39 0.44 8.06
C MET A 114 3.56 0.67 9.01
N SER A 115 3.45 1.63 9.92
CA SER A 115 4.49 1.88 10.92
C SER A 115 4.51 0.80 12.00
N LYS A 116 5.66 0.67 12.64
CA LYS A 116 5.89 -0.12 13.86
C LYS A 116 6.62 0.76 14.88
N PRO A 117 6.62 0.42 16.19
CA PRO A 117 7.29 1.24 17.20
C PRO A 117 8.77 1.55 16.88
N ASP A 118 9.46 0.63 16.21
CA ASP A 118 10.86 0.70 15.81
C ASP A 118 11.10 1.17 14.37
N GLU A 119 10.04 1.36 13.57
CA GLU A 119 10.15 1.75 12.16
C GLU A 119 8.95 2.60 11.72
N ILE A 120 9.20 3.89 11.50
CA ILE A 120 8.19 4.80 10.98
C ILE A 120 8.08 4.62 9.46
N VAL A 121 6.85 4.55 8.95
CA VAL A 121 6.56 4.57 7.52
C VAL A 121 5.66 5.78 7.24
N TRP A 122 5.98 6.57 6.23
CA TRP A 122 5.10 7.61 5.70
C TRP A 122 4.42 7.11 4.43
N TYR A 123 3.16 7.46 4.26
CA TYR A 123 2.54 7.42 2.94
C TYR A 123 2.66 8.80 2.30
N ALA A 124 2.94 8.83 1.01
CA ALA A 124 2.97 10.03 0.20
C ALA A 124 2.03 9.84 -0.99
N ASP A 125 1.01 10.69 -1.06
CA ASP A 125 0.09 10.77 -2.18
C ASP A 125 0.68 11.71 -3.22
N CYS A 126 0.67 11.24 -4.47
CA CYS A 126 1.14 11.98 -5.63
C CYS A 126 -0.05 12.47 -6.45
N THR A 127 0.14 13.58 -7.16
CA THR A 127 -0.91 14.22 -7.98
C THR A 127 -1.46 13.30 -9.08
N ASN A 128 -0.65 12.37 -9.59
CA ASN A 128 -1.10 11.33 -10.52
C ASN A 128 -1.93 10.21 -9.88
N GLY A 129 -2.28 10.31 -8.60
CA GLY A 129 -3.09 9.34 -7.86
C GLY A 129 -2.31 8.16 -7.29
N ASN A 130 -0.99 8.08 -7.53
CA ASN A 130 -0.16 7.02 -6.96
C ASN A 130 0.15 7.32 -5.49
N ARG A 131 0.15 6.26 -4.66
CA ARG A 131 0.61 6.31 -3.27
C ARG A 131 1.94 5.59 -3.12
N ARG A 132 2.91 6.27 -2.51
CA ARG A 132 4.21 5.72 -2.13
C ARG A 132 4.27 5.49 -0.64
N TYR A 133 5.00 4.46 -0.22
CA TYR A 133 5.34 4.23 1.18
C TYR A 133 6.84 4.35 1.34
N VAL A 134 7.26 5.21 2.26
CA VAL A 134 8.68 5.48 2.53
C VAL A 134 8.98 5.07 3.96
N SER A 135 9.94 4.17 4.15
CA SER A 135 10.41 3.76 5.48
C SER A 135 11.49 4.71 5.99
N GLU A 136 11.50 4.96 7.31
CA GLU A 136 12.57 5.67 8.02
C GLU A 136 13.96 5.11 7.71
N LYS A 137 14.07 3.81 7.47
CA LYS A 137 15.33 3.12 7.12
C LYS A 137 15.86 3.47 5.72
N SER A 138 15.03 4.06 4.87
CA SER A 138 15.34 4.38 3.46
C SER A 138 15.61 5.87 3.19
N LEU A 139 15.61 6.69 4.26
CA LEU A 139 15.82 8.14 4.21
C LEU A 139 17.29 8.56 4.18
#